data_AF-A0A435UPV1-F1
#
_entry.id   AF-A0A435UPV1-F1
#
_cell.length_a   1.000
_cell.length_b   1.000
_cell.length_c   1.000
_cell.angle_alpha   90.00
_cell.angle_beta   90.00
_cell.angle_gamma   90.00
#
_symmetry.space_group_name_H-M   'P 1'
#
loop_
_entity.id
_entity.type
_entity.pdbx_description
1 polymer ?
#
loop_
_entity_poly.entity_id
_entity_poly.type
_entity_poly.pdbx_seq_one_letter_code
_entity_poly.pdbx_strand_id
1 'polypeptide(L)'
;MWNWLRKKSSQPDHELKALAEQFVRPQSLAVALAASVRDYVNAVKAGKLSYPAHRREGASVVEIWADLRIEAIHKLFNFGQSDAFLFSDHRRQEELLACFLDERVHLEMPQPRGAGVPDTIQAMWQVYVYLSAAGSEVADRETDREGLKLKGRSILDRMESDCADARPRWGAFRTGVASSTVPPTMIELLHADVTAKAKSIALSKVFGPYYEGGIKHMESLLAKQGSDVAAFQASVERLLAAKDPDYLTSR
;
A
#
# COMPACT_ATOMS: atom_id res chain seq x y z
N MET A 1 15.91 58.41 10.98
CA MET A 1 15.40 57.45 9.96
C MET A 1 15.74 56.04 10.42
N TRP A 2 14.76 55.32 10.96
CA TRP A 2 14.88 53.91 11.34
C TRP A 2 13.70 53.17 10.69
N ASN A 3 13.94 52.56 9.53
CA ASN A 3 13.01 51.62 8.89
C ASN A 3 13.40 50.20 9.34
N TRP A 4 12.90 49.78 10.49
CA TRP A 4 12.99 48.40 10.95
C TRP A 4 11.60 47.90 11.34
N LEU A 5 10.71 47.82 10.35
CA LEU A 5 9.51 47.02 10.46
C LEU A 5 9.60 45.88 9.45
N ARG A 6 10.05 44.75 9.99
CA ARG A 6 9.95 43.40 9.44
C ARG A 6 8.68 43.25 8.61
N LYS A 7 8.83 43.05 7.30
CA LYS A 7 7.81 42.35 6.50
C LYS A 7 7.67 40.96 7.12
N LYS A 8 6.61 40.72 7.89
CA LYS A 8 6.06 39.37 8.04
C LYS A 8 5.71 38.92 6.62
N SER A 9 6.47 38.00 6.05
CA SER A 9 6.02 37.27 4.88
C SER A 9 4.78 36.51 5.32
N SER A 10 3.59 37.01 4.97
CA SER A 10 2.38 36.21 5.04
C SER A 10 2.57 35.09 4.02
N GLN A 11 2.92 33.89 4.48
CA GLN A 11 2.71 32.71 3.65
C GLN A 11 1.23 32.70 3.29
N PRO A 12 0.88 32.64 2.00
CA PRO A 12 -0.51 32.74 1.58
C PRO A 12 -1.29 31.53 2.13
N ASP A 13 -2.51 31.78 2.62
CA ASP A 13 -3.34 30.79 3.35
C ASP A 13 -3.51 29.43 2.63
N HIS A 14 -3.40 29.40 1.30
CA HIS A 14 -3.46 28.17 0.51
C HIS A 14 -2.23 27.26 0.73
N GLU A 15 -1.03 27.83 0.91
CA GLU A 15 0.18 27.07 1.21
C GLU A 15 0.13 26.48 2.63
N LEU A 16 -0.41 27.26 3.58
CA LEU A 16 -0.61 26.78 4.97
C LEU A 16 -1.64 25.64 5.04
N LYS A 17 -2.73 25.73 4.26
CA LYS A 17 -3.71 24.64 4.13
C LYS A 17 -3.10 23.39 3.50
N ALA A 18 -2.39 23.54 2.39
CA ALA A 18 -1.73 22.42 1.71
C ALA A 18 -0.67 21.75 2.60
N LEU A 19 0.03 22.53 3.43
CA LEU A 19 0.98 22.00 4.40
C LEU A 19 0.27 21.29 5.56
N ALA A 20 -0.81 21.88 6.11
CA ALA A 20 -1.62 21.25 7.15
C ALA A 20 -2.22 19.91 6.67
N GLU A 21 -2.70 19.86 5.43
CA GLU A 21 -3.19 18.63 4.80
C GLU A 21 -2.09 17.56 4.71
N GLN A 22 -0.85 17.94 4.35
CA GLN A 22 0.28 17.00 4.34
C GLN A 22 0.61 16.44 5.72
N PHE A 23 0.44 17.23 6.78
CA PHE A 23 0.66 16.74 8.14
C PHE A 23 -0.43 15.80 8.63
N VAL A 24 -1.70 16.10 8.30
CA VAL A 24 -2.88 15.34 8.77
C VAL A 24 -3.11 14.07 7.96
N ARG A 25 -2.76 14.08 6.67
CA ARG A 25 -3.07 12.99 5.73
C ARG A 25 -2.59 11.61 6.21
N PRO A 26 -1.36 11.42 6.73
CA PRO A 26 -0.93 10.11 7.21
C PRO A 26 -1.75 9.59 8.39
N GLN A 27 -2.13 10.45 9.35
CA GLN A 27 -2.96 10.01 10.47
C GLN A 27 -4.37 9.67 10.00
N SER A 28 -4.95 10.48 9.12
CA SER A 28 -6.25 10.18 8.51
C SER A 28 -6.24 8.86 7.75
N LEU A 29 -5.14 8.56 7.04
CA LEU A 29 -4.94 7.27 6.38
C LEU A 29 -4.89 6.12 7.41
N ALA A 30 -4.11 6.25 8.48
CA ALA A 30 -4.04 5.22 9.52
C ALA A 30 -5.41 4.97 10.18
N VAL A 31 -6.17 6.02 10.49
CA VAL A 31 -7.54 5.92 11.03
C VAL A 31 -8.48 5.21 10.05
N ALA A 32 -8.45 5.61 8.77
CA ALA A 32 -9.27 5.00 7.73
C ALA A 32 -8.94 3.51 7.56
N LEU A 33 -7.66 3.15 7.55
CA LEU A 33 -7.22 1.75 7.48
C LEU A 33 -7.66 0.95 8.71
N ALA A 34 -7.54 1.50 9.91
CA ALA A 34 -8.00 0.83 11.13
C ALA A 34 -9.53 0.58 11.10
N ALA A 35 -10.31 1.55 10.62
CA ALA A 35 -11.75 1.40 10.43
C ALA A 35 -12.07 0.32 9.39
N SER A 36 -11.43 0.35 8.22
CA SER A 36 -11.62 -0.65 7.16
C SER A 36 -11.24 -2.06 7.60
N VAL A 37 -10.13 -2.22 8.34
CA VAL A 37 -9.73 -3.51 8.92
C VAL A 37 -10.79 -4.03 9.88
N ARG A 38 -11.26 -3.18 10.80
CA ARG A 38 -12.31 -3.56 11.75
C ARG A 38 -13.59 -4.00 11.03
N ASP A 39 -14.03 -3.21 10.05
CA ASP A 39 -15.27 -3.44 9.33
C ASP A 39 -15.18 -4.72 8.47
N TYR A 40 -14.04 -4.95 7.81
CA TYR A 40 -13.73 -6.18 7.08
C TYR A 40 -13.75 -7.41 8.00
N VAL A 41 -13.05 -7.36 9.13
CA VAL A 41 -13.00 -8.47 10.11
C VAL A 41 -14.39 -8.79 10.64
N ASN A 42 -15.21 -7.77 10.91
CA ASN A 42 -16.60 -7.97 11.34
C ASN A 42 -17.45 -8.62 10.25
N ALA A 43 -17.29 -8.20 9.00
CA ALA A 43 -17.99 -8.81 7.87
C ALA A 43 -17.60 -10.28 7.66
N VAL A 44 -16.32 -10.63 7.80
CA VAL A 44 -15.85 -12.03 7.77
C VAL A 44 -16.43 -12.84 8.93
N LYS A 45 -16.37 -12.32 10.16
CA LYS A 45 -16.95 -13.00 11.33
C LYS A 45 -18.45 -13.23 11.21
N ALA A 46 -19.17 -12.31 10.57
CA ALA A 46 -20.59 -12.43 10.30
C ALA A 46 -20.92 -13.34 9.10
N GLY A 47 -19.92 -13.93 8.44
CA GLY A 47 -20.10 -14.78 7.25
C GLY A 47 -20.53 -14.00 6.00
N LYS A 48 -20.43 -12.67 6.00
CA LYS A 48 -20.79 -11.81 4.85
C LYS A 48 -19.68 -11.75 3.80
N LEU A 49 -18.44 -11.97 4.22
CA LEU A 49 -17.28 -12.05 3.34
C LEU A 49 -16.54 -13.36 3.58
N SER A 50 -16.08 -13.98 2.49
CA SER A 50 -15.25 -15.19 2.53
C SER A 50 -13.78 -14.83 2.58
N TYR A 51 -13.04 -15.45 3.50
CA TYR A 51 -11.59 -15.30 3.66
C TYR A 51 -10.86 -16.58 3.19
N PRO A 52 -9.73 -16.48 2.47
CA PRO A 52 -9.08 -15.25 1.98
C PRO A 52 -9.66 -14.76 0.64
N ALA A 53 -9.56 -13.46 0.39
CA ALA A 53 -10.21 -12.77 -0.73
C ALA A 53 -9.80 -13.32 -2.10
N HIS A 54 -8.52 -13.65 -2.29
CA HIS A 54 -7.98 -14.16 -3.55
C HIS A 54 -8.44 -15.58 -3.90
N ARG A 55 -9.10 -16.29 -2.98
CA ARG A 55 -9.69 -17.62 -3.21
C ARG A 55 -11.19 -17.58 -3.49
N ARG A 56 -11.83 -16.40 -3.50
CA ARG A 56 -13.27 -16.29 -3.75
C ARG A 56 -13.61 -16.59 -5.20
N GLU A 57 -14.46 -17.58 -5.39
CA GLU A 57 -15.05 -17.93 -6.69
C GLU A 57 -16.01 -16.82 -7.14
N GLY A 58 -15.95 -16.45 -8.43
CA GLY A 58 -16.85 -15.46 -9.03
C GLY A 58 -16.62 -14.00 -8.64
N ALA A 59 -15.67 -13.70 -7.76
CA ALA A 59 -15.35 -12.33 -7.38
C ALA A 59 -14.64 -11.58 -8.52
N SER A 60 -15.00 -10.31 -8.70
CA SER A 60 -14.35 -9.41 -9.65
C SER A 60 -12.95 -9.01 -9.19
N VAL A 61 -12.14 -8.48 -10.11
CA VAL A 61 -10.79 -7.96 -9.78
C VAL A 61 -10.89 -6.88 -8.70
N VAL A 62 -11.89 -5.99 -8.77
CA VAL A 62 -12.03 -4.88 -7.82
C VAL A 62 -12.36 -5.38 -6.42
N GLU A 63 -13.24 -6.37 -6.29
CA GLU A 63 -13.59 -6.97 -4.99
C GLU A 63 -12.39 -7.70 -4.37
N ILE A 64 -11.67 -8.50 -5.15
CA ILE A 64 -10.45 -9.18 -4.67
C ILE A 64 -9.41 -8.13 -4.27
N TRP A 65 -9.19 -7.11 -5.09
CA TRP A 65 -8.21 -6.06 -4.83
C TRP A 65 -8.53 -5.28 -3.54
N ALA A 66 -9.79 -4.85 -3.39
CA ALA A 66 -10.25 -4.09 -2.23
C ALA A 66 -10.12 -4.88 -0.92
N ASP A 67 -10.49 -6.15 -0.93
CA ASP A 67 -10.45 -6.95 0.30
C ASP A 67 -9.05 -7.48 0.60
N LEU A 68 -8.28 -7.91 -0.41
CA LEU A 68 -6.94 -8.47 -0.21
C LEU A 68 -5.97 -7.45 0.40
N ARG A 69 -6.05 -6.17 -0.01
CA ARG A 69 -5.23 -5.13 0.64
C ARG A 69 -5.57 -4.98 2.11
N ILE A 70 -6.85 -5.06 2.48
CA ILE A 70 -7.28 -4.91 3.88
C ILE A 70 -6.91 -6.15 4.70
N GLU A 71 -7.01 -7.36 4.12
CA GLU A 71 -6.51 -8.59 4.72
C GLU A 71 -5.01 -8.55 5.02
N ALA A 72 -4.24 -7.98 4.09
CA ALA A 72 -2.80 -7.80 4.27
C ALA A 72 -2.54 -6.78 5.38
N ILE A 73 -3.15 -5.59 5.32
CA ILE A 73 -3.01 -4.55 6.34
C ILE A 73 -3.50 -5.01 7.72
N HIS A 74 -4.49 -5.90 7.80
CA HIS A 74 -4.92 -6.50 9.07
C HIS A 74 -3.76 -7.18 9.82
N LYS A 75 -2.73 -7.71 9.12
CA LYS A 75 -1.53 -8.26 9.76
C LYS A 75 -0.75 -7.21 10.55
N LEU A 76 -0.74 -5.96 10.09
CA LEU A 76 -0.08 -4.84 10.77
C LEU A 76 -0.73 -4.57 12.14
N PHE A 77 -2.05 -4.66 12.24
CA PHE A 77 -2.81 -4.34 13.45
C PHE A 77 -2.94 -5.49 14.45
N ASN A 78 -2.49 -6.69 14.11
CA ASN A 78 -2.74 -7.90 14.89
C ASN A 78 -1.46 -8.73 15.15
N PHE A 79 -0.34 -8.04 15.39
CA PHE A 79 0.95 -8.66 15.67
C PHE A 79 1.60 -8.03 16.91
N GLY A 80 1.77 -8.81 17.98
CA GLY A 80 2.48 -8.36 19.18
C GLY A 80 1.92 -7.07 19.80
N GLN A 81 2.81 -6.13 20.14
CA GLN A 81 2.47 -4.76 20.58
C GLN A 81 2.56 -3.76 19.41
N SER A 82 2.36 -4.21 18.17
CA SER A 82 2.37 -3.33 17.00
C SER A 82 1.35 -2.21 17.14
N ASP A 83 1.83 -0.99 16.86
CA ASP A 83 1.02 0.21 16.72
C ASP A 83 1.25 0.82 15.34
N ALA A 84 0.29 0.61 14.44
CA ALA A 84 0.29 1.14 13.08
C ALA A 84 0.30 2.68 13.05
N PHE A 85 -0.17 3.34 14.10
CA PHE A 85 -0.18 4.81 14.17
C PHE A 85 1.24 5.37 14.27
N LEU A 86 2.22 4.59 14.76
CA LEU A 86 3.63 4.99 14.73
C LEU A 86 4.09 5.29 13.31
N PHE A 87 3.69 4.48 12.32
CA PHE A 87 4.04 4.72 10.92
C PHE A 87 3.46 6.01 10.34
N SER A 88 2.42 6.57 10.95
CA SER A 88 1.82 7.85 10.56
C SER A 88 2.41 9.07 11.28
N ASP A 89 3.22 8.87 12.33
CA ASP A 89 3.81 9.96 13.09
C ASP A 89 5.09 10.45 12.42
N HIS A 90 5.04 11.65 11.84
CA HIS A 90 6.18 12.34 11.24
C HIS A 90 7.39 12.44 12.17
N ARG A 91 7.17 12.55 13.48
CA ARG A 91 8.24 12.70 14.48
C ARG A 91 9.02 11.41 14.72
N ARG A 92 8.44 10.25 14.35
CA ARG A 92 9.03 8.93 14.57
C ARG A 92 9.71 8.36 13.33
N GLN A 93 9.60 9.01 12.17
CA GLN A 93 10.03 8.45 10.88
C GLN A 93 11.54 8.12 10.85
N GLU A 94 12.40 8.94 11.44
CA GLU A 94 13.84 8.64 11.49
C GLU A 94 14.15 7.37 12.29
N GLU A 95 13.50 7.19 13.43
CA GLU A 95 13.67 6.00 14.27
C GLU A 95 13.12 4.75 13.58
N LEU A 96 11.93 4.86 12.97
CA LEU A 96 11.30 3.76 12.25
C LEU A 96 12.15 3.33 11.03
N LEU A 97 12.66 4.30 10.27
CA LEU A 97 13.55 4.06 9.13
C LEU A 97 14.89 3.46 9.57
N ALA A 98 15.46 3.89 10.70
CA ALA A 98 16.67 3.29 11.25
C ALA A 98 16.43 1.84 11.68
N CYS A 99 15.33 1.56 12.39
CA CYS A 99 14.95 0.21 12.79
C CYS A 99 14.72 -0.71 11.57
N PHE A 100 14.12 -0.18 10.50
CA PHE A 100 13.90 -0.93 9.27
C PHE A 100 15.20 -1.17 8.48
N LEU A 101 15.97 -0.12 8.19
CA LEU A 101 17.10 -0.20 7.24
C LEU A 101 18.39 -0.71 7.89
N ASP A 102 18.65 -0.31 9.13
CA ASP A 102 19.92 -0.56 9.82
C ASP A 102 19.82 -1.78 10.73
N GLU A 103 18.83 -1.81 11.62
CA GLU A 103 18.64 -2.93 12.56
C GLU A 103 18.04 -4.16 11.87
N ARG A 104 17.29 -3.94 10.77
CA ARG A 104 16.70 -4.99 9.93
C ARG A 104 15.91 -6.02 10.73
N VAL A 105 15.15 -5.55 11.73
CA VAL A 105 14.36 -6.38 12.65
C VAL A 105 13.37 -7.29 11.92
N HIS A 106 12.95 -6.92 10.70
CA HIS A 106 12.09 -7.72 9.83
C HIS A 106 12.74 -8.99 9.26
N LEU A 107 14.08 -9.07 9.24
CA LEU A 107 14.81 -10.26 8.79
C LEU A 107 14.98 -11.31 9.89
N GLU A 108 14.69 -10.94 11.13
CA GLU A 108 14.73 -11.85 12.26
C GLU A 108 13.49 -12.74 12.29
N MET A 109 13.55 -13.86 13.02
CA MET A 109 12.38 -14.71 13.20
C MET A 109 11.23 -13.87 13.83
N PRO A 110 10.04 -13.82 13.19
CA PRO A 110 8.98 -12.95 13.65
C PRO A 110 8.45 -13.43 14.99
N GLN A 111 8.78 -12.68 16.04
CA GLN A 111 8.36 -12.94 17.42
C GLN A 111 8.09 -11.61 18.11
N PRO A 112 6.90 -11.42 18.71
CA PRO A 112 6.61 -10.25 19.52
C PRO A 112 7.65 -10.07 20.62
N ARG A 113 8.34 -8.93 20.61
CA ARG A 113 9.34 -8.55 21.61
C ARG A 113 8.73 -7.74 22.75
N GLY A 114 7.46 -7.33 22.61
CA GLY A 114 6.81 -6.44 23.57
C GLY A 114 7.32 -5.00 23.47
N ALA A 115 7.96 -4.65 22.36
CA ALA A 115 8.51 -3.33 22.09
C ALA A 115 7.79 -2.72 20.89
N GLY A 116 7.17 -1.55 21.07
CA GLY A 116 6.28 -0.94 20.07
C GLY A 116 6.92 -0.81 18.68
N VAL A 117 8.06 -0.13 18.55
CA VAL A 117 8.71 0.10 17.24
C VAL A 117 9.18 -1.21 16.57
N PRO A 118 9.96 -2.08 17.24
CA PRO A 118 10.34 -3.38 16.67
C PRO A 118 9.15 -4.25 16.26
N ASP A 119 8.12 -4.34 17.11
CA ASP A 119 6.92 -5.14 16.81
C ASP A 119 6.14 -4.54 15.64
N THR A 120 6.05 -3.21 15.51
CA THR A 120 5.44 -2.54 14.36
C THR A 120 6.19 -2.80 13.05
N ILE A 121 7.54 -2.81 13.08
CA ILE A 121 8.36 -3.16 11.91
C ILE A 121 8.20 -4.64 11.52
N GLN A 122 8.17 -5.55 12.49
CA GLN A 122 7.88 -6.96 12.21
C GLN A 122 6.44 -7.18 11.71
N ALA A 123 5.47 -6.42 12.22
CA ALA A 123 4.10 -6.48 11.76
C ALA A 123 3.98 -6.04 10.30
N MET A 124 4.74 -5.01 9.88
CA MET A 124 4.88 -4.63 8.47
C MET A 124 5.40 -5.79 7.62
N TRP A 125 6.39 -6.53 8.11
CA TRP A 125 6.88 -7.72 7.43
C TRP A 125 5.81 -8.80 7.25
N GLN A 126 4.95 -9.01 8.26
CA GLN A 126 3.84 -9.96 8.15
C GLN A 126 2.84 -9.59 7.05
N VAL A 127 2.66 -8.30 6.75
CA VAL A 127 1.87 -7.84 5.59
C VAL A 127 2.45 -8.40 4.30
N TYR A 128 3.76 -8.29 4.12
CA TYR A 128 4.46 -8.74 2.91
C TYR A 128 4.56 -10.26 2.81
N VAL A 129 4.77 -10.96 3.91
CA VAL A 129 4.72 -12.43 3.95
C VAL A 129 3.34 -12.91 3.49
N TYR A 130 2.27 -12.27 3.95
CA TYR A 130 0.91 -12.60 3.53
C TYR A 130 0.70 -12.36 2.02
N LEU A 131 1.07 -11.19 1.50
CA LEU A 131 0.95 -10.87 0.07
C LEU A 131 1.79 -11.79 -0.81
N SER A 132 2.97 -12.21 -0.33
CA SER A 132 3.81 -13.18 -1.01
C SER A 132 3.11 -14.53 -1.09
N ALA A 133 2.58 -15.05 0.03
CA ALA A 133 1.83 -16.31 0.01
C ALA A 133 0.62 -16.27 -0.93
N ALA A 134 -0.19 -15.19 -0.86
CA ALA A 134 -1.34 -15.01 -1.75
C ALA A 134 -0.93 -14.90 -3.22
N GLY A 135 0.17 -14.19 -3.51
CA GLY A 135 0.73 -14.05 -4.85
C GLY A 135 1.24 -15.37 -5.42
N SER A 136 1.94 -16.18 -4.63
CA SER A 136 2.41 -17.51 -5.03
C SER A 136 1.25 -18.45 -5.39
N GLU A 137 0.14 -18.42 -4.64
CA GLU A 137 -1.03 -19.27 -4.90
C GLU A 137 -1.72 -19.00 -6.24
N VAL A 138 -1.66 -17.75 -6.72
CA VAL A 138 -2.23 -17.36 -8.02
C VAL A 138 -1.17 -17.27 -9.13
N ALA A 139 0.07 -17.68 -8.81
CA ALA A 139 1.25 -17.51 -9.66
C ALA A 139 1.39 -16.07 -10.21
N ASP A 140 1.18 -15.09 -9.33
CA ASP A 140 1.37 -13.67 -9.66
C ASP A 140 2.82 -13.41 -10.07
N ARG A 141 2.99 -12.72 -11.20
CA ARG A 141 4.29 -12.47 -11.84
C ARG A 141 5.34 -11.81 -10.95
N GLU A 142 4.91 -10.97 -9.99
CA GLU A 142 5.84 -10.27 -9.11
C GLU A 142 6.34 -11.15 -7.97
N THR A 143 5.67 -12.29 -7.74
CA THR A 143 5.99 -13.26 -6.68
C THR A 143 6.63 -14.53 -7.22
N ASP A 144 6.05 -15.13 -8.27
CA ASP A 144 6.56 -16.36 -8.89
C ASP A 144 7.61 -16.06 -9.97
N ARG A 145 8.54 -15.14 -9.69
CA ARG A 145 9.52 -14.68 -10.69
C ARG A 145 10.47 -15.79 -11.10
N GLU A 146 10.85 -16.67 -10.17
CA GLU A 146 11.72 -17.81 -10.46
C GLU A 146 11.00 -18.87 -11.31
N GLY A 147 9.74 -19.21 -10.98
CA GLY A 147 8.92 -20.11 -11.79
C GLY A 147 8.62 -19.55 -13.19
N LEU A 148 8.50 -18.22 -13.31
CA LEU A 148 8.20 -17.51 -14.55
C LEU A 148 9.43 -16.98 -15.31
N LYS A 149 10.65 -17.18 -14.79
CA LYS A 149 11.92 -16.70 -15.36
C LYS A 149 11.98 -15.18 -15.60
N LEU A 150 11.34 -14.39 -14.74
CA LEU A 150 11.23 -12.93 -14.87
C LEU A 150 12.33 -12.19 -14.09
N LYS A 151 12.86 -11.08 -14.65
CA LYS A 151 13.87 -10.21 -14.00
C LYS A 151 13.22 -9.10 -13.15
N GLY A 152 13.84 -8.73 -12.02
CA GLY A 152 13.58 -7.51 -11.23
C GLY A 152 13.41 -7.72 -9.72
N ARG A 153 13.09 -6.65 -8.98
CA ARG A 153 13.13 -6.54 -7.51
C ARG A 153 11.87 -7.06 -6.79
N SER A 154 12.03 -7.83 -5.71
CA SER A 154 10.93 -8.30 -4.85
C SER A 154 10.14 -7.11 -4.28
N ILE A 155 8.93 -7.34 -3.76
CA ILE A 155 8.14 -6.27 -3.12
C ILE A 155 8.89 -5.65 -1.94
N LEU A 156 9.62 -6.48 -1.20
CA LEU A 156 10.42 -6.05 -0.06
C LEU A 156 11.62 -5.21 -0.51
N ASP A 157 12.28 -5.61 -1.60
CA ASP A 157 13.37 -4.82 -2.18
C ASP A 157 12.90 -3.44 -2.64
N ARG A 158 11.63 -3.32 -3.09
CA ARG A 158 11.02 -2.03 -3.45
C ARG A 158 10.78 -1.19 -2.20
N MET A 159 10.16 -1.76 -1.17
CA MET A 159 9.92 -1.05 0.09
C MET A 159 11.22 -0.61 0.76
N GLU A 160 12.25 -1.47 0.79
CA GLU A 160 13.59 -1.10 1.26
C GLU A 160 14.19 0.05 0.45
N SER A 161 14.04 0.04 -0.88
CA SER A 161 14.48 1.15 -1.74
C SER A 161 13.73 2.45 -1.44
N ASP A 162 12.40 2.41 -1.32
CA ASP A 162 11.57 3.58 -1.06
C ASP A 162 11.87 4.18 0.33
N CYS A 163 12.10 3.33 1.34
CA CYS A 163 12.56 3.78 2.66
C CYS A 163 13.96 4.37 2.63
N ALA A 164 14.89 3.77 1.87
CA ALA A 164 16.25 4.31 1.71
C ALA A 164 16.23 5.69 1.04
N ASP A 165 15.35 5.91 0.06
CA ASP A 165 15.16 7.19 -0.61
C ASP A 165 14.44 8.22 0.30
N ALA A 166 13.55 7.77 1.18
CA ALA A 166 12.84 8.63 2.14
C ALA A 166 13.75 9.15 3.27
N ARG A 167 14.71 8.34 3.74
CA ARG A 167 15.60 8.68 4.87
C ARG A 167 16.34 10.03 4.73
N PRO A 168 17.08 10.31 3.64
CA PRO A 168 17.76 11.60 3.49
C PRO A 168 16.79 12.78 3.37
N ARG A 169 15.57 12.55 2.84
CA ARG A 169 14.52 13.58 2.74
C ARG A 169 13.98 13.94 4.12
N TRP A 170 13.77 12.94 4.98
CA TRP A 170 13.39 13.14 6.38
C TRP A 170 14.47 13.90 7.16
N GLY A 171 15.74 13.53 6.98
CA GLY A 171 16.86 14.26 7.59
C GLY A 171 16.90 15.73 7.17
N ALA A 172 16.75 16.01 5.87
CA ALA A 172 16.76 17.37 5.34
C ALA A 172 15.53 18.20 5.76
N PHE A 173 14.37 17.56 5.89
CA PHE A 173 13.14 18.17 6.40
C PHE A 173 13.29 18.56 7.87
N ARG A 174 13.84 17.67 8.71
CA ARG A 174 14.08 17.93 10.13
C ARG A 174 15.05 19.08 10.36
N THR A 175 16.12 19.17 9.56
CA THR A 175 17.11 20.24 9.69
C THR A 175 16.67 21.55 9.05
N GLY A 176 15.52 21.58 8.37
CA GLY A 176 15.03 22.76 7.65
C GLY A 176 15.91 23.14 6.44
N VAL A 177 16.70 22.19 5.92
CA VAL A 177 17.69 22.43 4.85
C VAL A 177 17.11 22.14 3.46
N ALA A 178 15.99 21.41 3.35
CA ALA A 178 15.34 21.16 2.06
C ALA A 178 13.81 21.19 2.12
N SER A 179 13.23 21.61 0.98
CA SER A 179 11.85 21.44 0.49
C SER A 179 10.69 21.96 1.37
N SER A 180 9.74 22.65 0.75
CA SER A 180 8.43 22.96 1.34
C SER A 180 7.48 21.75 1.40
N THR A 181 7.91 20.57 0.93
CA THR A 181 7.09 19.35 0.92
C THR A 181 7.51 18.37 2.00
N VAL A 182 6.51 17.89 2.75
CA VAL A 182 6.68 16.85 3.76
C VAL A 182 7.03 15.54 3.05
N PRO A 183 8.13 14.86 3.40
CA PRO A 183 8.44 13.54 2.84
C PRO A 183 7.34 12.52 3.17
N PRO A 184 7.15 11.47 2.36
CA PRO A 184 6.16 10.44 2.65
C PRO A 184 6.52 9.69 3.93
N THR A 185 5.50 9.38 4.71
CA THR A 185 5.61 8.53 5.90
C THR A 185 5.61 7.05 5.54
N MET A 186 6.12 6.20 6.42
CA MET A 186 6.11 4.74 6.21
C MET A 186 4.72 4.16 6.00
N ILE A 187 3.66 4.72 6.61
CA ILE A 187 2.28 4.24 6.37
C ILE A 187 1.82 4.53 4.93
N GLU A 188 2.22 5.66 4.36
CA GLU A 188 1.89 6.02 2.98
C GLU A 188 2.64 5.15 1.98
N LEU A 189 3.93 4.90 2.23
CA LEU A 189 4.76 4.00 1.42
C LEU A 189 4.19 2.57 1.44
N LEU A 190 3.93 2.04 2.65
CA LEU A 190 3.35 0.71 2.85
C LEU A 190 1.98 0.60 2.14
N HIS A 191 1.09 1.57 2.34
CA HIS A 191 -0.23 1.55 1.74
C HIS A 191 -0.18 1.54 0.21
N ALA A 192 0.69 2.36 -0.39
CA ALA A 192 0.85 2.43 -1.83
C ALA A 192 1.34 1.10 -2.43
N ASP A 193 2.37 0.51 -1.83
CA ASP A 193 2.98 -0.73 -2.33
C ASP A 193 2.05 -1.95 -2.09
N VAL A 194 1.40 -2.04 -0.92
CA VAL A 194 0.38 -3.06 -0.63
C VAL A 194 -0.79 -2.97 -1.60
N THR A 195 -1.29 -1.76 -1.87
CA THR A 195 -2.41 -1.55 -2.80
C THR A 195 -2.02 -1.95 -4.21
N ALA A 196 -0.83 -1.56 -4.69
CA ALA A 196 -0.33 -1.96 -6.00
C ALA A 196 -0.17 -3.48 -6.12
N LYS A 197 0.38 -4.13 -5.10
CA LYS A 197 0.57 -5.58 -5.07
C LYS A 197 -0.75 -6.34 -5.06
N ALA A 198 -1.69 -5.93 -4.20
CA ALA A 198 -3.00 -6.56 -4.13
C ALA A 198 -3.73 -6.50 -5.48
N LYS A 199 -3.54 -5.41 -6.25
CA LYS A 199 -4.06 -5.29 -7.62
C LYS A 199 -3.44 -6.33 -8.55
N SER A 200 -2.12 -6.50 -8.52
CA SER A 200 -1.41 -7.49 -9.36
C SER A 200 -1.89 -8.90 -9.06
N ILE A 201 -2.06 -9.25 -7.78
CA ILE A 201 -2.60 -10.56 -7.35
C ILE A 201 -4.05 -10.72 -7.83
N ALA A 202 -4.89 -9.70 -7.68
CA ALA A 202 -6.29 -9.75 -8.11
C ALA A 202 -6.42 -9.93 -9.63
N LEU A 203 -5.60 -9.20 -10.41
CA LEU A 203 -5.52 -9.36 -11.86
C LEU A 203 -5.06 -10.77 -12.24
N SER A 204 -4.03 -11.28 -11.56
CA SER A 204 -3.50 -12.63 -11.79
C SER A 204 -4.50 -13.71 -11.43
N LYS A 205 -5.31 -13.51 -10.38
CA LYS A 205 -6.39 -14.43 -10.00
C LYS A 205 -7.46 -14.53 -11.08
N VAL A 206 -7.87 -13.42 -11.68
CA VAL A 206 -8.99 -13.38 -12.64
C VAL A 206 -8.55 -13.72 -14.06
N PHE A 207 -7.39 -13.21 -14.49
CA PHE A 207 -6.91 -13.35 -15.87
C PHE A 207 -5.76 -14.37 -16.01
N GLY A 208 -5.26 -14.91 -14.90
CA GLY A 208 -4.13 -15.83 -14.87
C GLY A 208 -2.77 -15.14 -14.68
N PRO A 209 -1.68 -15.93 -14.52
CA PRO A 209 -0.33 -15.46 -14.13
C PRO A 209 0.25 -14.30 -14.95
N TYR A 210 -0.09 -14.27 -16.24
CA TYR A 210 0.21 -13.19 -17.16
C TYR A 210 -1.09 -12.48 -17.53
N TYR A 211 -1.61 -11.68 -16.59
CA TYR A 211 -2.93 -11.09 -16.73
C TYR A 211 -3.09 -10.28 -18.02
N GLU A 212 -2.03 -9.67 -18.58
CA GLU A 212 -2.11 -8.99 -19.89
C GLU A 212 -2.44 -9.96 -21.05
N GLY A 213 -1.87 -11.18 -21.01
CA GLY A 213 -2.20 -12.23 -21.97
C GLY A 213 -3.62 -12.77 -21.76
N GLY A 214 -4.04 -12.93 -20.49
CA GLY A 214 -5.40 -13.32 -20.12
C GLY A 214 -6.46 -12.30 -20.54
N ILE A 215 -6.16 -11.01 -20.38
CA ILE A 215 -7.00 -9.90 -20.86
C ILE A 215 -7.17 -10.02 -22.38
N LYS A 216 -6.08 -10.14 -23.15
CA LYS A 216 -6.15 -10.31 -24.61
C LYS A 216 -6.92 -11.56 -25.03
N HIS A 217 -6.77 -12.65 -24.28
CA HIS A 217 -7.54 -13.86 -24.52
C HIS A 217 -9.05 -13.62 -24.31
N MET A 218 -9.41 -12.92 -23.24
CA MET A 218 -10.81 -12.53 -22.96
C MET A 218 -11.37 -11.61 -24.05
N GLU A 219 -10.62 -10.62 -24.52
CA GLU A 219 -11.00 -9.78 -25.66
C GLU A 219 -11.33 -10.62 -26.90
N SER A 220 -10.49 -11.63 -27.20
CA SER A 220 -10.71 -12.53 -28.33
C SER A 220 -11.97 -13.38 -28.16
N LEU A 221 -12.26 -13.86 -26.94
CA LEU A 221 -13.47 -14.61 -26.64
C LEU A 221 -14.73 -13.75 -26.79
N LEU A 222 -14.71 -12.53 -26.25
CA LEU A 222 -15.82 -11.57 -26.37
C LEU A 222 -16.09 -11.20 -27.84
N ALA A 223 -15.03 -10.99 -28.63
CA ALA A 223 -15.15 -10.72 -30.05
C ALA A 223 -15.83 -11.88 -30.80
N LYS A 224 -15.45 -13.13 -30.49
CA LYS A 224 -16.07 -14.34 -31.08
C LYS A 224 -17.54 -14.51 -30.69
N GLN A 225 -17.92 -14.05 -29.50
CA GLN A 225 -19.29 -14.12 -28.98
C GLN A 225 -20.17 -12.95 -29.43
N GLY A 226 -19.64 -11.98 -30.20
CA GLY A 226 -20.37 -10.78 -30.60
C GLY A 226 -20.66 -9.83 -29.44
N SER A 227 -19.89 -9.92 -28.35
CA SER A 227 -20.00 -9.04 -27.18
C SER A 227 -19.27 -7.72 -27.40
N ASP A 228 -19.56 -6.72 -26.56
CA ASP A 228 -18.93 -5.40 -26.64
C ASP A 228 -17.49 -5.41 -26.09
N VAL A 229 -16.53 -5.62 -27.00
CA VAL A 229 -15.09 -5.60 -26.69
C VAL A 229 -14.63 -4.21 -26.26
N ALA A 230 -15.23 -3.13 -26.79
CA ALA A 230 -14.82 -1.76 -26.47
C ALA A 230 -15.17 -1.39 -25.03
N ALA A 231 -16.36 -1.79 -24.55
CA ALA A 231 -16.73 -1.61 -23.15
C ALA A 231 -15.81 -2.39 -22.19
N PHE A 232 -15.39 -3.60 -22.57
CA PHE A 232 -14.42 -4.38 -21.82
C PHE A 232 -13.06 -3.68 -21.76
N GLN A 233 -12.53 -3.23 -22.90
CA GLN A 233 -11.26 -2.51 -22.98
C GLN A 233 -11.25 -1.24 -22.14
N ALA A 234 -12.30 -0.41 -22.26
CA ALA A 234 -12.43 0.79 -21.43
C ALA A 234 -12.49 0.48 -19.93
N SER A 235 -13.04 -0.68 -19.54
CA SER A 235 -13.07 -1.11 -18.14
C SER A 235 -11.71 -1.60 -17.65
N VAL A 236 -10.98 -2.34 -18.49
CA VAL A 236 -9.60 -2.75 -18.20
C VAL A 236 -8.67 -1.54 -18.12
N GLU A 237 -8.77 -0.58 -19.02
CA GLU A 237 -7.95 0.64 -19.00
C GLU A 237 -8.19 1.45 -17.73
N ARG A 238 -9.46 1.67 -17.36
CA ARG A 238 -9.82 2.32 -16.09
C ARG A 238 -9.26 1.55 -14.89
N LEU A 239 -9.41 0.23 -14.88
CA LEU A 239 -8.88 -0.63 -13.84
C LEU A 239 -7.36 -0.49 -13.73
N LEU A 240 -6.62 -0.59 -14.83
CA LEU A 240 -5.15 -0.49 -14.86
C LEU A 240 -4.65 0.90 -14.45
N ALA A 241 -5.37 1.97 -14.81
CA ALA A 241 -5.03 3.34 -14.44
C ALA A 241 -5.33 3.68 -12.97
N ALA A 242 -6.30 3.00 -12.35
CA ALA A 242 -6.66 3.26 -10.95
C ALA A 242 -5.50 2.90 -9.99
N LYS A 243 -5.19 3.81 -9.07
CA LYS A 243 -4.18 3.57 -8.01
C LYS A 243 -4.76 2.89 -6.77
N ASP A 244 -6.08 2.93 -6.62
CA ASP A 244 -6.85 2.48 -5.47
C ASP A 244 -8.21 1.96 -5.98
N PRO A 245 -8.75 0.84 -5.46
CA PRO A 245 -10.06 0.33 -5.86
C PRO A 245 -11.18 1.33 -5.58
N ASP A 246 -11.03 2.22 -4.58
CA ASP A 246 -12.06 3.20 -4.22
C ASP A 246 -12.27 4.25 -5.33
N TYR A 247 -11.30 4.44 -6.24
CA TYR A 247 -11.47 5.30 -7.42
C TYR A 247 -12.45 4.73 -8.45
N LEU A 248 -12.74 3.42 -8.38
CA LEU A 248 -13.62 2.74 -9.32
C LEU A 248 -15.06 2.63 -8.80
N THR A 249 -15.27 2.77 -7.50
CA THR A 249 -16.58 2.69 -6.83
C THR A 249 -17.23 4.06 -6.59
N SER A 250 -16.46 5.14 -6.71
CA SER A 250 -16.87 6.52 -6.40
C SER A 250 -17.49 7.29 -7.57
N ARG A 251 -18.04 6.60 -8.58
CA ARG A 251 -18.70 7.21 -9.75
C ARG A 251 -20.05 6.58 -10.05
#